data_AF-A0A7C9HZT2-F1
#
_entry.id   AF-A0A7C9HZT2-F1
#
_cell.length_a   1.000
_cell.length_b   1.000
_cell.length_c   1.000
_cell.angle_alpha   90.00
_cell.angle_beta   90.00
_cell.angle_gamma   90.00
#
_symmetry.space_group_name_H-M   'P 1'
#
loop_
_entity.id
_entity.type
_entity.pdbx_description
1 polymer ?
#
loop_
_entity_poly.entity_id
_entity_poly.type
_entity_poly.pdbx_seq_one_letter_code
_entity_poly.pdbx_strand_id
1 'polypeptide(L)'
;MTDETNEAQAQADQQQNQLDPKFFQVVNEYLELTNKQSKEHGLKRISMASLYAAARFNVHTFMQGAGANVANERQDFLNYMTKLYRTMLNEHLDGLGHERGIDVGASELQAELARQAAAAQEQTKA
;
A
#
# COMPACT_ATOMS: atom_id res chain seq x y z
N MET A 1 30.77 22.55 1.69
CA MET A 1 29.52 22.73 0.93
C MET A 1 28.87 21.37 0.70
N THR A 2 28.56 20.63 1.77
CA THR A 2 28.06 19.25 1.69
C THR A 2 26.95 18.94 2.69
N ASP A 3 26.56 19.88 3.56
CA ASP A 3 25.47 19.66 4.53
C ASP A 3 24.09 20.07 3.97
N GLU A 4 24.00 21.13 3.16
CA GLU A 4 22.71 21.62 2.64
C GLU A 4 22.02 20.66 1.65
N THR A 5 22.77 19.76 1.02
CA THR A 5 22.23 18.80 0.04
C THR A 5 21.55 17.60 0.73
N ASN A 6 21.98 17.25 1.94
CA ASN A 6 21.50 16.08 2.67
C ASN A 6 20.20 16.36 3.44
N GLU A 7 20.02 17.60 3.91
CA GLU A 7 18.78 18.06 4.55
C GLU A 7 17.64 18.22 3.53
N ALA A 8 17.95 18.66 2.30
CA ALA A 8 16.97 18.80 1.23
C ALA A 8 16.43 17.44 0.72
N GLN A 9 17.25 16.38 0.74
CA GLN A 9 16.81 15.02 0.39
C GLN A 9 15.98 14.38 1.51
N ALA A 10 16.36 14.57 2.78
CA ALA A 10 15.56 14.09 3.91
C ALA A 10 14.19 14.80 4.02
N GLN A 11 14.12 16.08 3.65
CA GLN A 11 12.85 16.82 3.60
C GLN A 11 11.99 16.42 2.39
N ALA A 12 12.59 16.11 1.23
CA ALA A 12 11.86 15.61 0.07
C ALA A 12 11.25 14.22 0.32
N ASP A 13 11.94 13.34 1.04
CA ASP A 13 11.43 12.02 1.43
C ASP A 13 10.31 12.11 2.48
N GLN A 14 10.36 13.10 3.39
CA GLN A 14 9.25 13.36 4.32
C GLN A 14 8.01 13.96 3.65
N GLN A 15 8.19 14.71 2.56
CA GLN A 15 7.10 15.33 1.81
C GLN A 15 6.44 14.38 0.80
N GLN A 16 7.14 13.33 0.36
CA GLN A 16 6.57 12.26 -0.49
C GLN A 16 5.55 11.37 0.26
N ASN A 17 5.50 11.43 1.59
CA ASN A 17 4.70 10.52 2.42
C ASN A 17 3.38 11.10 2.97
N GLN A 18 2.98 12.32 2.57
CA GLN A 18 1.65 12.83 2.88
C GLN A 18 0.75 12.63 1.66
N LEU A 19 0.05 11.50 1.62
CA LEU A 19 -1.02 11.26 0.66
C LEU A 19 -2.00 12.44 0.67
N ASP A 20 -2.37 12.94 -0.53
CA ASP A 20 -3.28 14.08 -0.71
C ASP A 20 -4.55 13.86 0.15
N PRO A 21 -4.98 14.81 1.00
CA PRO A 21 -6.22 14.68 1.75
C PRO A 21 -7.44 14.28 0.89
N LYS A 22 -7.48 14.68 -0.38
CA LYS A 22 -8.52 14.26 -1.33
C LYS A 22 -8.49 12.77 -1.63
N PHE A 23 -7.32 12.14 -1.62
CA PHE A 23 -7.21 10.69 -1.75
C PHE A 23 -7.97 9.99 -0.62
N PHE A 24 -7.76 10.42 0.63
CA PHE A 24 -8.47 9.85 1.77
C PHE A 24 -9.98 10.14 1.75
N GLN A 25 -10.39 11.30 1.24
CA GLN A 25 -11.81 11.57 1.01
C GLN A 25 -12.43 10.50 0.09
N VAL A 26 -11.80 10.20 -1.05
CA VAL A 26 -12.29 9.19 -1.99
C VAL A 26 -12.25 7.78 -1.38
N VAL A 27 -11.21 7.44 -0.61
CA VAL A 27 -11.16 6.17 0.14
C VAL A 27 -12.35 6.07 1.10
N ASN A 28 -12.67 7.13 1.82
CA ASN A 28 -13.80 7.16 2.73
C ASN A 28 -15.14 6.97 2.01
N GLU A 29 -15.30 7.53 0.81
CA GLU A 29 -16.50 7.30 -0.02
C GLU A 29 -16.68 5.80 -0.38
N TYR A 30 -15.59 5.09 -0.70
CA TYR A 30 -15.64 3.63 -0.87
C TYR A 30 -15.99 2.89 0.42
N LEU A 31 -15.45 3.33 1.56
CA LEU A 31 -15.75 2.73 2.86
C LEU A 31 -17.21 2.95 3.27
N GLU A 32 -17.77 4.13 3.03
CA GLU A 32 -19.18 4.41 3.29
C GLU A 32 -20.11 3.49 2.47
N LEU A 33 -19.83 3.33 1.18
CA LEU A 33 -20.60 2.43 0.33
C LEU A 33 -20.52 0.98 0.80
N THR A 34 -19.33 0.48 1.11
CA THR A 34 -19.14 -0.89 1.57
C THR A 34 -19.73 -1.13 2.96
N ASN A 35 -19.70 -0.14 3.85
CA ASN A 35 -20.39 -0.15 5.14
C ASN A 35 -21.92 -0.20 4.99
N LYS A 36 -22.47 0.50 4.00
CA LYS A 36 -23.90 0.40 3.69
C LYS A 36 -24.26 -1.00 3.17
N GLN A 37 -23.51 -1.50 2.20
CA GLN A 37 -23.75 -2.82 1.61
C GLN A 37 -23.55 -3.96 2.61
N SER A 38 -22.63 -3.81 3.57
CA SER A 38 -22.33 -4.87 4.54
C SER A 38 -23.47 -5.11 5.52
N LYS A 39 -24.27 -4.07 5.82
CA LYS A 39 -25.50 -4.19 6.62
C LYS A 39 -26.57 -5.04 5.93
N GLU A 40 -26.60 -5.02 4.60
CA GLU A 40 -27.61 -5.75 3.81
C GLU A 40 -27.17 -7.16 3.41
N HIS A 41 -25.89 -7.31 3.05
CA HIS A 41 -25.39 -8.55 2.43
C HIS A 41 -24.36 -9.30 3.28
N GLY A 42 -23.98 -8.74 4.44
CA GLY A 42 -23.01 -9.33 5.37
C GLY A 42 -21.55 -9.01 5.03
N LEU A 43 -20.71 -8.89 6.08
CA LEU A 43 -19.31 -8.47 5.99
C LEU A 43 -18.47 -9.34 5.04
N LYS A 44 -18.58 -10.68 5.15
CA LYS A 44 -17.77 -11.61 4.34
C LYS A 44 -18.04 -11.46 2.84
N ARG A 45 -19.31 -11.30 2.46
CA ARG A 45 -19.71 -11.14 1.06
C ARG A 45 -19.20 -9.81 0.50
N ILE A 46 -19.34 -8.74 1.27
CA ILE A 46 -18.90 -7.41 0.83
C ILE A 46 -17.38 -7.28 0.79
N SER A 47 -16.65 -7.88 1.73
CA SER A 47 -15.19 -7.96 1.64
C SER A 47 -14.72 -8.59 0.32
N MET A 48 -15.35 -9.68 -0.11
CA MET A 48 -15.04 -10.32 -1.39
C MET A 48 -15.47 -9.47 -2.60
N ALA A 49 -16.64 -8.81 -2.51
CA ALA A 49 -17.10 -7.91 -3.56
C ALA A 49 -16.15 -6.71 -3.75
N SER A 50 -15.67 -6.11 -2.66
CA SER A 50 -14.71 -5.01 -2.68
C SER A 50 -13.39 -5.42 -3.34
N LEU A 51 -12.85 -6.59 -2.97
CA LEU A 51 -11.63 -7.11 -3.59
C LEU A 51 -11.81 -7.34 -5.10
N TYR A 52 -12.95 -7.92 -5.49
CA TYR A 52 -13.26 -8.17 -6.89
C TYR A 52 -13.45 -6.87 -7.69
N ALA A 53 -14.10 -5.86 -7.11
CA ALA A 53 -14.27 -4.55 -7.71
C ALA A 53 -12.92 -3.82 -7.90
N ALA A 54 -12.07 -3.83 -6.87
CA ALA A 54 -10.73 -3.26 -6.93
C ALA A 54 -9.89 -3.94 -8.03
N ALA A 55 -9.93 -5.28 -8.12
CA ALA A 55 -9.24 -6.02 -9.17
C ALA A 55 -9.71 -5.60 -10.59
N ARG A 56 -11.03 -5.49 -10.80
CA ARG A 56 -11.59 -5.06 -12.09
C ARG A 56 -11.14 -3.65 -12.47
N PHE A 57 -11.18 -2.72 -11.52
CA PHE A 57 -10.75 -1.34 -11.75
C PHE A 57 -9.25 -1.28 -12.07
N ASN A 58 -8.42 -1.94 -11.27
CA ASN A 58 -6.97 -1.92 -11.44
C ASN A 58 -6.51 -2.58 -12.74
N VAL A 59 -7.15 -3.69 -13.15
CA VAL A 59 -6.90 -4.30 -14.46
C VAL A 59 -7.28 -3.36 -15.59
N HIS A 60 -8.40 -2.64 -15.48
CA HIS A 60 -8.80 -1.67 -16.49
C HIS A 60 -7.77 -0.52 -16.63
N THR A 61 -7.25 -0.01 -15.52
CA THR A 61 -6.17 0.99 -15.51
C THR A 61 -4.89 0.45 -16.13
N PHE A 62 -4.48 -0.77 -15.77
CA PHE A 62 -3.31 -1.43 -16.36
C PHE A 62 -3.45 -1.60 -17.88
N MET A 63 -4.61 -2.08 -18.36
CA MET A 63 -4.86 -2.25 -19.79
C MET A 63 -4.75 -0.94 -20.57
N GLN A 64 -5.17 0.18 -19.97
CA GLN A 64 -5.03 1.51 -20.58
C GLN A 64 -3.58 2.00 -20.61
N GLY A 65 -2.80 1.70 -19.55
CA GLY A 65 -1.39 2.12 -19.45
C GLY A 65 -0.43 1.28 -20.31
N ALA A 66 -0.59 -0.04 -20.31
CA ALA A 66 0.35 -0.96 -20.96
C ALA A 66 0.14 -1.08 -22.49
N GLY A 67 -1.05 -0.75 -23.00
CA GLY A 67 -1.34 -0.77 -24.44
C GLY A 67 -1.03 -2.13 -25.09
N ALA A 68 -0.12 -2.14 -26.07
CA ALA A 68 0.28 -3.37 -26.78
C ALA A 68 1.17 -4.31 -25.94
N ASN A 69 1.78 -3.83 -24.86
CA ASN A 69 2.73 -4.60 -24.03
C ASN A 69 2.08 -5.46 -22.95
N VAL A 70 0.75 -5.44 -22.83
CA VAL A 70 -0.03 -6.14 -21.81
C VAL A 70 0.41 -7.59 -21.58
N ALA A 71 0.73 -8.32 -22.64
CA ALA A 71 1.14 -9.72 -22.53
C ALA A 71 2.49 -9.89 -21.80
N ASN A 72 3.45 -9.00 -22.08
CA ASN A 72 4.79 -9.03 -21.49
C ASN A 72 4.78 -8.51 -20.06
N GLU A 73 3.96 -7.51 -19.75
CA GLU A 73 3.90 -6.87 -18.44
C GLU A 73 2.95 -7.55 -17.45
N ARG A 74 2.15 -8.54 -17.89
CA ARG A 74 1.14 -9.20 -17.05
C ARG A 74 1.71 -9.70 -15.72
N GLN A 75 2.83 -10.42 -15.74
CA GLN A 75 3.37 -11.03 -14.53
C GLN A 75 3.87 -9.97 -13.55
N ASP A 76 4.56 -8.95 -14.06
CA ASP A 76 5.06 -7.85 -13.24
C ASP A 76 3.92 -7.07 -12.60
N PHE A 77 2.84 -6.81 -13.35
CA PHE A 77 1.63 -6.19 -12.81
C PHE A 77 1.00 -7.03 -11.70
N LEU A 78 0.84 -8.35 -11.89
CA LEU A 78 0.26 -9.22 -10.86
C LEU A 78 1.11 -9.25 -9.59
N ASN A 79 2.43 -9.36 -9.74
CA ASN A 79 3.38 -9.36 -8.62
C ASN A 79 3.35 -8.01 -7.88
N TYR A 80 3.36 -6.90 -8.61
CA TYR A 80 3.28 -5.56 -8.03
C TYR A 80 1.98 -5.35 -7.25
N MET A 81 0.82 -5.62 -7.85
CA MET A 81 -0.48 -5.38 -7.21
C MET A 81 -0.68 -6.25 -5.96
N THR A 82 -0.24 -7.51 -6.00
CA THR A 82 -0.34 -8.41 -4.85
C THR A 82 0.62 -8.04 -3.73
N LYS A 83 1.85 -7.62 -4.05
CA LYS A 83 2.79 -7.07 -3.06
C LYS A 83 2.21 -5.82 -2.42
N LEU A 84 1.69 -4.88 -3.22
CA LEU A 84 1.09 -3.63 -2.74
C LEU A 84 -0.08 -3.90 -1.78
N TYR A 85 -0.97 -4.83 -2.12
CA TYR A 85 -2.09 -5.18 -1.24
C TYR A 85 -1.63 -5.83 0.06
N ARG A 86 -0.61 -6.72 0.01
CA ARG A 86 -0.01 -7.30 1.21
C ARG A 86 0.60 -6.24 2.11
N THR A 87 1.29 -5.25 1.55
CA THR A 87 1.85 -4.11 2.29
C THR A 87 0.75 -3.34 3.01
N MET A 88 -0.29 -2.89 2.30
CA MET A 88 -1.40 -2.15 2.92
C MET A 88 -2.12 -2.96 4.01
N LEU A 89 -2.29 -4.28 3.82
CA LEU A 89 -2.88 -5.13 4.86
C LEU A 89 -2.00 -5.22 6.11
N ASN A 90 -0.67 -5.34 5.97
CA ASN A 90 0.23 -5.34 7.12
C ASN A 90 0.19 -4.00 7.85
N GLU A 91 0.23 -2.88 7.12
CA GLU A 91 0.13 -1.54 7.72
C GLU A 91 -1.15 -1.37 8.55
N HIS A 92 -2.29 -1.79 8.00
CA HIS A 92 -3.57 -1.68 8.69
C HIS A 92 -3.73 -2.69 9.84
N LEU A 93 -3.15 -3.89 9.74
CA LEU A 93 -3.11 -4.84 10.85
C LEU A 93 -2.30 -4.30 12.02
N ASP A 94 -1.10 -3.80 11.76
CA ASP A 94 -0.22 -3.21 12.76
C ASP A 94 -0.90 -1.99 13.42
N GLY A 95 -1.48 -1.10 12.60
CA GLY A 95 -2.19 0.08 13.08
C GLY A 95 -3.40 -0.26 13.97
N LEU A 96 -4.30 -1.12 13.49
CA LEU A 96 -5.49 -1.53 14.26
C LEU A 96 -5.12 -2.36 15.51
N GLY A 97 -4.08 -3.18 15.42
CA GLY A 97 -3.54 -3.92 16.56
C GLY A 97 -3.05 -2.97 17.65
N HIS A 98 -2.24 -1.99 17.27
CA HIS A 98 -1.73 -0.95 18.17
C HIS A 98 -2.87 -0.14 18.81
N GLU A 99 -3.80 0.40 18.00
CA GLU A 99 -4.94 1.19 18.47
C GLU A 99 -5.83 0.45 19.47
N ARG A 100 -5.96 -0.87 19.30
CA ARG A 100 -6.84 -1.72 20.12
C ARG A 100 -6.12 -2.48 21.22
N GLY A 101 -4.79 -2.36 21.32
CA GLY A 101 -3.96 -3.15 22.24
C GLY A 101 -4.01 -4.65 21.97
N ILE A 102 -4.14 -5.06 20.70
CA ILE A 102 -4.21 -6.45 20.26
C ILE A 102 -2.87 -6.84 19.64
N ASP A 103 -2.30 -7.96 20.08
CA ASP A 103 -1.14 -8.57 19.41
C ASP A 103 -1.58 -9.20 18.08
N VAL A 104 -1.05 -8.66 16.98
CA VAL A 104 -1.31 -9.12 15.61
C VAL A 104 -0.16 -9.95 15.03
N GLY A 105 0.84 -10.27 15.84
CA GLY A 105 2.02 -11.03 15.45
C GLY A 105 3.13 -10.16 14.83
N ALA A 106 4.15 -10.82 14.30
CA ALA A 106 5.31 -10.14 13.72
C ALA A 106 4.96 -9.51 12.35
N SER A 107 5.31 -8.24 12.19
CA SER A 107 5.12 -7.49 10.94
C SER A 107 6.21 -7.81 9.92
N GLU A 108 5.80 -8.27 8.73
CA GLU A 108 6.73 -8.48 7.61
C GLU A 108 7.38 -7.16 7.16
N LEU A 109 6.67 -6.03 7.32
CA LEU A 109 7.16 -4.70 6.94
C LEU A 109 8.29 -4.21 7.83
N GLN A 110 8.14 -4.38 9.14
CA GLN A 110 9.20 -4.04 10.10
C GLN A 110 10.47 -4.86 9.84
N ALA A 111 10.30 -6.15 9.50
CA ALA A 111 11.42 -7.01 9.12
C ALA A 111 12.08 -6.57 7.80
N GLU A 112 11.30 -6.15 6.79
CA GLU A 112 11.84 -5.65 5.51
C GLU A 112 12.58 -4.31 5.68
N LEU A 113 12.02 -3.37 6.44
CA LEU A 113 12.66 -2.11 6.81
C LEU A 113 13.98 -2.32 7.54
N ALA A 114 14.00 -3.23 8.53
CA ALA A 114 15.22 -3.56 9.26
C ALA A 114 16.31 -4.15 8.35
N ARG A 115 15.94 -5.02 7.39
CA ARG A 115 16.88 -5.55 6.39
C ARG A 115 17.43 -4.46 5.47
N GLN A 116 16.57 -3.55 5.00
CA GLN A 116 16.99 -2.44 4.14
C GLN A 116 17.93 -1.48 4.89
N ALA A 117 17.62 -1.16 6.15
CA ALA A 117 18.49 -0.35 7.00
C ALA A 117 19.86 -1.00 7.23
N ALA A 118 19.90 -2.33 7.47
CA ALA A 118 21.16 -3.06 7.63
C ALA A 118 22.01 -3.04 6.35
N ALA A 119 21.39 -3.29 5.18
CA ALA A 119 22.07 -3.25 3.88
C ALA A 119 22.62 -1.86 3.54
N ALA A 120 21.87 -0.79 3.85
CA ALA A 120 22.33 0.58 3.65
C ALA A 120 23.57 0.91 4.51
N GLN A 121 23.59 0.46 5.77
CA GLN A 121 24.72 0.65 6.68
C GLN A 121 26.00 -0.09 6.24
N GLU A 122 25.87 -1.23 5.58
CA GLU A 122 27.01 -1.96 5.01
C GLU A 122 27.59 -1.25 3.78
N GLN A 123 26.72 -0.67 2.93
CA GLN A 123 27.16 0.11 1.76
C GLN A 123 27.83 1.43 2.13
N THR A 124 27.55 2.00 3.30
CA THR A 124 28.23 3.24 3.76
C THR A 124 29.59 2.98 4.43
N LYS A 125 29.90 1.71 4.75
CA LYS A 125 31.16 1.31 5.40
C LYS A 125 32.20 0.73 4.43
N ALA A 126 31.82 0.51 3.17
CA ALA A 126 32.68 0.05 2.08
C ALA A 126 33.22 1.24 1.27
#